data_AF-A0A165XXN7-F1
#
_entry.id   AF-A0A165XXN7-F1
#
_cell.length_a   1.000
_cell.length_b   1.000
_cell.length_c   1.000
_cell.angle_alpha   90.00
_cell.angle_beta   90.00
_cell.angle_gamma   90.00
#
_symmetry.space_group_name_H-M   'P 1'
#
loop_
_entity.id
_entity.type
_entity.pdbx_description
1 polymer ?
#
loop_
_entity_poly.entity_id
_entity_poly.type
_entity_poly.pdbx_seq_one_letter_code
_entity_poly.pdbx_strand_id
1 'polypeptide(L)'
;MTEILEKQEVAARSFNDNESFYAVVLFNSAAFEGAALVAPDRPEIPAELVDKIRYLGPPRAIDDWRAPTGYEDPVEEQENDSPFDFCHKCFKKIRDNIIHCNKAIWPEEPSRRQALLEWSKEFVDAVYTSNSAYSNEAKRLKSELGIENF
;
A
#
# COMPACT_ATOMS: atom_id res chain seq x y z
N MET A 1 -24.25 -14.52 26.61
CA MET A 1 -24.64 -13.23 26.00
C MET A 1 -23.44 -12.31 25.83
N THR A 2 -22.57 -12.23 26.85
CA THR A 2 -21.34 -11.42 26.85
C THR A 2 -20.31 -11.84 25.78
N GLU A 3 -20.03 -13.14 25.61
CA GLU A 3 -19.06 -13.62 24.59
C GLU A 3 -19.48 -13.35 23.13
N ILE A 4 -20.79 -13.27 22.85
CA ILE A 4 -21.29 -13.01 21.49
C ILE A 4 -21.13 -11.52 21.17
N LEU A 5 -21.40 -10.65 22.14
CA LEU A 5 -21.19 -9.21 22.03
C LEU A 5 -19.70 -8.87 21.90
N GLU A 6 -18.83 -9.50 22.69
CA GLU A 6 -17.37 -9.32 22.59
C GLU A 6 -16.84 -9.78 21.22
N LYS A 7 -17.31 -10.92 20.69
CA LYS A 7 -16.93 -11.38 19.33
C LYS A 7 -17.43 -10.44 18.24
N GLN A 8 -18.63 -9.86 18.39
CA GLN A 8 -19.17 -8.89 17.44
C GLN A 8 -18.43 -7.55 17.49
N GLU A 9 -18.04 -7.07 18.67
CA GLU A 9 -17.25 -5.85 18.83
C GLU A 9 -15.82 -6.01 18.29
N VAL A 10 -15.18 -7.15 18.54
CA VAL A 10 -13.84 -7.46 17.98
C VAL A 10 -13.91 -7.54 16.44
N ALA A 11 -14.94 -8.18 15.90
CA ALA A 11 -15.15 -8.25 14.44
C ALA A 11 -15.43 -6.86 13.83
N ALA A 12 -16.26 -6.04 14.47
CA ALA A 12 -16.57 -4.68 14.01
C ALA A 12 -15.34 -3.75 14.08
N ARG A 13 -14.52 -3.85 15.13
CA ARG A 13 -13.24 -3.12 15.22
C ARG A 13 -12.25 -3.55 14.14
N SER A 14 -12.09 -4.87 13.94
CA SER A 14 -11.23 -5.41 12.89
C SER A 14 -11.67 -4.99 11.49
N PHE A 15 -12.99 -4.83 11.26
CA PHE A 15 -13.53 -4.32 10.00
C PHE A 15 -13.18 -2.84 9.79
N ASN A 16 -13.38 -1.99 10.80
CA ASN A 16 -12.99 -0.57 10.76
C ASN A 16 -11.49 -0.35 10.54
N ASP A 17 -10.64 -1.19 11.15
CA ASP A 17 -9.20 -1.08 11.01
C ASP A 17 -8.78 -1.40 9.57
N ASN A 18 -9.30 -2.48 8.98
CA ASN A 18 -9.03 -2.88 7.60
C ASN A 18 -9.51 -1.84 6.58
N GLU A 19 -10.70 -1.28 6.76
CA GLU A 19 -11.21 -0.20 5.91
C GLU A 19 -10.31 1.04 5.97
N SER A 20 -9.80 1.36 7.17
CA SER A 20 -8.85 2.47 7.34
C SER A 20 -7.52 2.19 6.63
N PHE A 21 -7.00 0.95 6.67
CA PHE A 21 -5.82 0.58 5.89
C PHE A 21 -6.04 0.69 4.39
N TYR A 22 -7.20 0.25 3.89
CA TYR A 22 -7.52 0.35 2.46
C TYR A 22 -7.65 1.80 2.02
N ALA A 23 -8.27 2.65 2.84
CA ALA A 23 -8.35 4.08 2.58
C ALA A 23 -6.95 4.72 2.47
N VAL A 24 -6.03 4.39 3.39
CA VAL A 24 -4.63 4.87 3.33
C VAL A 24 -4.00 4.52 1.99
N VAL A 25 -4.10 3.26 1.57
CA VAL A 25 -3.45 2.80 0.34
C VAL A 25 -4.08 3.44 -0.90
N LEU A 26 -5.42 3.43 -0.99
CA LEU A 26 -6.15 3.92 -2.16
C LEU A 26 -5.98 5.44 -2.35
N PHE A 27 -6.19 6.21 -1.28
CA PHE A 27 -6.19 7.67 -1.38
C PHE A 27 -4.79 8.24 -1.53
N ASN A 28 -3.81 7.75 -0.78
CA ASN A 28 -2.44 8.24 -0.93
C ASN A 28 -1.80 7.82 -2.25
N SER A 29 -2.21 6.69 -2.83
CA SER A 29 -1.77 6.35 -4.18
C SER A 29 -2.19 7.39 -5.21
N ALA A 30 -3.38 7.98 -5.11
CA ALA A 30 -3.80 9.01 -6.05
C ALA A 30 -2.92 10.27 -5.94
N ALA A 31 -2.62 10.71 -4.72
CA ALA A 31 -1.71 11.83 -4.48
C ALA A 31 -0.29 11.54 -4.98
N PHE A 32 0.22 10.33 -4.75
CA PHE A 32 1.56 9.90 -5.18
C PHE A 32 1.68 9.79 -6.70
N GLU A 33 0.66 9.26 -7.37
CA GLU A 33 0.64 9.20 -8.84
C GLU A 33 0.59 10.60 -9.45
N GLY A 34 -0.22 11.51 -8.89
CA GLY A 34 -0.23 12.91 -9.32
C GLY A 34 1.13 13.60 -9.11
N ALA A 35 1.75 13.42 -7.95
CA ALA A 35 3.06 13.99 -7.65
C ALA A 35 4.14 13.44 -8.61
N ALA A 36 4.08 12.16 -8.97
CA ALA A 36 5.03 11.54 -9.90
C ALA A 36 5.01 12.14 -11.30
N LEU A 37 3.92 12.79 -11.71
CA LEU A 37 3.79 13.42 -13.03
C LEU A 37 4.54 14.76 -13.13
N VAL A 38 4.79 15.43 -11.99
CA VAL A 38 5.26 16.81 -11.97
C VAL A 38 6.52 17.01 -11.14
N ALA A 39 6.76 16.15 -10.14
CA ALA A 39 7.94 16.21 -9.28
C ALA A 39 8.99 15.18 -9.73
N PRO A 40 10.16 15.63 -10.22
CA PRO A 40 11.18 14.73 -10.75
C PRO A 40 12.04 14.07 -9.65
N ASP A 41 12.15 14.71 -8.48
CA ASP A 41 12.95 14.20 -7.37
C ASP A 41 12.21 13.08 -6.64
N ARG A 42 12.95 12.07 -6.16
CA ARG A 42 12.38 10.97 -5.38
C ARG A 42 12.66 11.18 -3.90
N PRO A 43 11.69 10.91 -3.01
CA PRO A 43 11.93 10.88 -1.57
C PRO A 43 13.07 9.91 -1.23
N GLU A 44 13.91 10.29 -0.27
CA GLU A 44 14.76 9.30 0.39
C GLU A 44 13.88 8.40 1.27
N ILE A 45 14.03 7.09 1.11
CA ILE A 45 13.31 6.09 1.88
C ILE A 45 14.26 5.42 2.88
N PRO A 46 13.88 5.29 4.17
CA PRO A 46 14.68 4.59 5.16
C PRO A 46 15.01 3.16 4.71
N ALA A 47 16.28 2.77 4.79
CA ALA A 47 16.74 1.44 4.36
C ALA A 47 15.98 0.30 5.07
N GLU A 48 15.65 0.49 6.35
CA GLU A 48 14.85 -0.46 7.14
C GLU A 48 13.50 -0.79 6.52
N LEU A 49 12.87 0.18 5.85
CA LEU A 49 11.57 0.00 5.22
C LEU A 49 11.69 -0.82 3.92
N VAL A 50 12.78 -0.60 3.19
CA VAL A 50 13.13 -1.36 1.99
C VAL A 50 13.43 -2.82 2.36
N ASP A 51 14.25 -3.01 3.40
CA ASP A 51 14.62 -4.34 3.88
C ASP A 51 13.41 -5.08 4.44
N LYS A 52 12.50 -4.37 5.10
CA LYS A 52 11.23 -4.93 5.58
C LYS A 52 10.38 -5.48 4.43
N ILE A 53 10.19 -4.74 3.33
CA ILE A 53 9.39 -5.26 2.20
C ILE A 53 10.09 -6.40 1.46
N ARG A 54 11.43 -6.38 1.37
CA ARG A 54 12.20 -7.52 0.84
C ARG A 54 12.03 -8.76 1.71
N TYR A 55 12.03 -8.60 3.03
CA TYR A 55 11.83 -9.70 3.97
C TYR A 55 10.39 -10.25 3.96
N LEU A 56 9.37 -9.37 3.94
CA LEU A 56 7.96 -9.77 3.81
C LEU A 56 7.66 -10.47 2.47
N GLY A 57 8.53 -10.24 1.48
CA GLY A 57 8.36 -10.61 0.10
C GLY A 57 7.44 -9.62 -0.61
N PRO A 58 7.80 -9.14 -1.81
CA PRO A 58 6.97 -8.19 -2.54
C PRO A 58 5.55 -8.74 -2.79
N PRO A 59 4.55 -7.86 -2.94
CA PRO A 59 3.19 -8.26 -3.19
C PRO A 59 3.06 -9.04 -4.49
N ARG A 60 2.28 -10.12 -4.49
CA ARG A 60 2.01 -10.93 -5.70
C ARG A 60 0.92 -10.30 -6.56
N ALA A 61 0.90 -10.58 -7.87
CA ALA A 61 -0.21 -10.16 -8.74
C ALA A 61 -1.46 -11.01 -8.54
N ILE A 62 -2.61 -10.41 -8.80
CA ILE A 62 -3.81 -11.13 -9.20
C ILE A 62 -3.81 -11.18 -10.73
N ASP A 63 -3.81 -12.39 -11.30
CA ASP A 63 -4.03 -12.55 -12.74
C ASP A 63 -5.47 -12.19 -13.11
N ASP A 64 -5.64 -11.76 -14.37
CA ASP A 64 -6.94 -11.75 -15.03
C ASP A 64 -7.68 -13.06 -14.71
N TRP A 65 -8.96 -12.97 -14.36
CA TRP A 65 -9.83 -14.05 -13.86
C TRP A 65 -9.99 -15.25 -14.83
N ARG A 66 -9.28 -15.23 -15.96
CA ARG A 66 -9.22 -16.24 -17.02
C ARG A 66 -7.90 -17.01 -17.08
N ALA A 67 -6.86 -16.62 -16.34
CA ALA A 67 -5.59 -17.35 -16.33
C ALA A 67 -5.68 -18.57 -15.39
N PRO A 68 -5.34 -19.77 -15.86
CA PRO A 68 -5.51 -21.02 -15.10
C PRO A 68 -4.50 -21.23 -13.96
N THR A 69 -3.54 -20.33 -13.79
CA THR A 69 -2.47 -20.42 -12.78
C THR A 69 -2.16 -19.02 -12.26
N GLY A 70 -3.05 -18.48 -11.42
CA GLY A 70 -2.91 -17.12 -10.93
C GLY A 70 -1.67 -16.92 -10.08
N TYR A 71 -0.58 -16.45 -10.69
CA TYR A 71 0.60 -15.83 -10.07
C TYR A 71 1.55 -15.31 -11.19
N GLU A 72 1.21 -14.23 -11.92
CA GLU A 72 2.23 -13.48 -12.68
C GLU A 72 2.92 -12.40 -11.81
N ASP A 73 4.02 -11.87 -12.32
CA ASP A 73 5.31 -11.71 -11.62
C ASP A 73 5.31 -10.95 -10.28
N PRO A 74 6.16 -11.37 -9.32
CA PRO A 74 6.49 -10.57 -8.15
C PRO A 74 7.05 -9.22 -8.60
N VAL A 75 6.97 -8.18 -7.76
CA VAL A 75 7.70 -6.94 -8.05
C VAL A 75 9.19 -7.26 -8.14
N GLU A 76 9.72 -7.20 -9.35
CA GLU A 76 11.16 -7.35 -9.59
C GLU A 76 11.86 -6.03 -9.31
N GLU A 77 12.83 -6.08 -8.40
CA GLU A 77 13.74 -4.97 -8.15
C GLU A 77 14.76 -4.91 -9.30
N GLN A 78 14.72 -3.83 -10.07
CA GLN A 78 15.67 -3.62 -11.15
C GLN A 78 16.97 -3.02 -10.62
N GLU A 79 18.10 -3.31 -11.27
CA GLU A 79 19.44 -2.81 -10.85
C GLU A 79 19.50 -1.29 -10.70
N ASN A 80 18.66 -0.54 -11.43
CA ASN A 80 18.60 0.91 -11.42
C ASN A 80 17.42 1.49 -10.62
N ASP A 81 16.63 0.66 -9.93
CA ASP A 81 15.54 1.17 -9.10
C ASP A 81 16.12 1.89 -7.89
N SER A 82 15.66 3.12 -7.66
CA SER A 82 15.91 3.76 -6.37
C SER A 82 15.11 3.04 -5.28
N PRO A 83 15.53 3.15 -4.00
CA PRO A 83 14.75 2.67 -2.86
C PRO A 83 13.28 3.10 -2.90
N PHE A 84 13.03 4.34 -3.34
CA PHE A 84 11.68 4.85 -3.54
C PHE A 84 10.95 4.13 -4.66
N ASP A 85 11.56 3.97 -5.83
CA ASP A 85 10.88 3.39 -6.99
C ASP A 85 10.46 1.93 -6.71
N PHE A 86 11.33 1.15 -6.07
CA PHE A 86 11.01 -0.21 -5.65
C PHE A 86 9.86 -0.24 -4.63
N CYS A 87 9.90 0.60 -3.59
CA CYS A 87 8.81 0.69 -2.62
C CYS A 87 7.51 1.17 -3.27
N HIS A 88 7.57 2.15 -4.17
CA HIS A 88 6.40 2.68 -4.85
C HIS A 88 5.76 1.63 -5.77
N LYS A 89 6.55 0.81 -6.49
CA LYS A 89 6.04 -0.35 -7.24
C LYS A 89 5.32 -1.35 -6.33
N CYS A 90 5.90 -1.67 -5.17
CA CYS A 90 5.26 -2.52 -4.18
C CYS A 90 3.93 -1.92 -3.68
N PHE A 91 3.93 -0.64 -3.32
CA PHE A 91 2.73 0.06 -2.86
C PHE A 91 1.61 0.05 -3.91
N LYS A 92 1.93 0.30 -5.19
CA LYS A 92 0.97 0.20 -6.30
C LYS A 92 0.39 -1.21 -6.44
N LYS A 93 1.22 -2.25 -6.30
CA LYS A 93 0.75 -3.64 -6.37
C LYS A 93 -0.19 -3.99 -5.21
N ILE A 94 0.08 -3.49 -4.00
CA ILE A 94 -0.82 -3.66 -2.83
C ILE A 94 -2.17 -2.99 -3.11
N ARG A 95 -2.16 -1.76 -3.63
CA ARG A 95 -3.38 -1.04 -4.04
C ARG A 95 -4.17 -1.82 -5.08
N ASP A 96 -3.51 -2.29 -6.14
CA ASP A 96 -4.17 -3.02 -7.22
C ASP A 96 -4.82 -4.31 -6.69
N ASN A 97 -4.11 -5.02 -5.82
CA ASN A 97 -4.69 -6.16 -5.11
C ASN A 97 -5.95 -5.74 -4.34
N ILE A 98 -5.94 -4.66 -3.56
CA ILE A 98 -7.14 -4.18 -2.84
C ILE A 98 -8.32 -3.93 -3.79
N ILE A 99 -8.09 -3.23 -4.92
CA ILE A 99 -9.13 -2.93 -5.92
C ILE A 99 -9.70 -4.23 -6.51
N HIS A 100 -8.85 -5.20 -6.81
CA HIS A 100 -9.25 -6.45 -7.44
C HIS A 100 -9.80 -7.50 -6.47
N CYS A 101 -9.46 -7.43 -5.19
CA CYS A 101 -9.88 -8.35 -4.14
C CYS A 101 -11.39 -8.32 -3.81
N ASN A 102 -12.15 -7.38 -4.38
CA ASN A 102 -13.61 -7.44 -4.39
C ASN A 102 -14.15 -8.65 -5.21
N LYS A 103 -13.27 -9.41 -5.86
CA LYS A 103 -13.56 -10.63 -6.63
C LYS A 103 -13.04 -11.91 -5.95
N ALA A 104 -13.56 -12.28 -4.77
CA ALA A 104 -13.52 -13.61 -4.14
C ALA A 104 -12.19 -14.39 -3.96
N ILE A 105 -11.07 -13.98 -4.56
CA ILE A 105 -9.78 -14.68 -4.54
C ILE A 105 -8.74 -13.71 -4.00
N TRP A 106 -8.32 -13.91 -2.74
CA TRP A 106 -7.23 -13.18 -2.13
C TRP A 106 -5.92 -13.93 -2.39
N PRO A 107 -4.92 -13.32 -3.04
CA PRO A 107 -3.66 -13.99 -3.35
C PRO A 107 -2.74 -14.13 -2.11
N GLU A 108 -3.07 -13.42 -1.03
CA GLU A 108 -2.26 -13.32 0.19
C GLU A 108 -2.96 -13.92 1.40
N GLU A 109 -2.22 -14.70 2.19
CA GLU A 109 -2.66 -15.19 3.49
C GLU A 109 -3.01 -14.01 4.42
N PRO A 110 -4.04 -14.12 5.28
CA PRO A 110 -4.52 -12.99 6.08
C PRO A 110 -3.44 -12.26 6.90
N SER A 111 -2.49 -12.99 7.48
CA SER A 111 -1.38 -12.41 8.26
C SER A 111 -0.38 -11.66 7.40
N ARG A 112 -0.02 -12.20 6.22
CA ARG A 112 0.88 -11.53 5.27
C ARG A 112 0.23 -10.28 4.69
N ARG A 113 -1.06 -10.35 4.38
CA ARG A 113 -1.84 -9.17 3.96
C ARG A 113 -1.77 -8.07 5.01
N GLN A 114 -2.02 -8.40 6.28
CA GLN A 114 -1.94 -7.41 7.36
C GLN A 114 -0.56 -6.75 7.43
N ALA A 115 0.51 -7.55 7.36
CA ALA A 115 1.88 -7.02 7.36
C ALA A 115 2.18 -6.10 6.16
N LEU A 116 1.66 -6.42 4.97
CA LEU A 116 1.78 -5.57 3.78
C LEU A 116 1.01 -4.25 3.92
N LEU A 117 -0.17 -4.27 4.55
CA LEU A 117 -0.96 -3.06 4.83
C LEU A 117 -0.28 -2.18 5.87
N GLU A 118 0.31 -2.76 6.92
CA GLU A 118 1.10 -2.04 7.93
C GLU A 118 2.34 -1.40 7.32
N TRP A 119 3.08 -2.16 6.51
CA TRP A 119 4.20 -1.63 5.75
C TRP A 119 3.79 -0.47 4.85
N SER A 120 2.61 -0.54 4.23
CA SER A 120 2.10 0.53 3.36
C SER A 120 1.86 1.84 4.12
N LYS A 121 1.39 1.78 5.37
CA LYS A 121 1.27 2.96 6.23
C LYS A 121 2.63 3.59 6.51
N GLU A 122 3.59 2.76 6.92
CA GLU A 122 4.96 3.21 7.19
C GLU A 122 5.62 3.85 5.96
N PHE A 123 5.36 3.31 4.77
CA PHE A 123 5.82 3.90 3.51
C PHE A 123 5.20 5.25 3.22
N VAL A 124 3.88 5.39 3.39
CA VAL A 124 3.17 6.66 3.21
C VAL A 124 3.74 7.73 4.17
N ASP A 125 3.93 7.36 5.43
CA ASP A 125 4.51 8.26 6.44
C ASP A 125 5.95 8.67 6.08
N ALA A 126 6.77 7.72 5.60
CA ALA A 126 8.14 8.01 5.16
C ALA A 126 8.17 9.01 3.98
N VAL A 127 7.28 8.84 3.00
CA VAL A 127 7.17 9.77 1.88
C VAL A 127 6.81 11.17 2.38
N TYR A 128 5.78 11.30 3.22
CA TYR A 128 5.32 12.61 3.71
C TYR A 128 6.25 13.25 4.73
N THR A 129 7.03 12.49 5.49
CA THR A 129 8.02 13.07 6.40
C THR A 129 9.27 13.54 5.67
N SER A 130 9.49 13.09 4.43
CA SER A 130 10.54 13.64 3.58
C SER A 130 10.26 15.11 3.20
N ASN A 131 11.34 15.87 2.98
CA ASN A 131 11.28 17.27 2.50
C ASN A 131 11.55 17.38 0.99
N SER A 132 11.35 16.30 0.23
CA SER A 132 11.46 16.31 -1.23
C SER A 132 10.35 17.17 -1.87
N ALA A 133 10.60 17.71 -3.07
CA ALA A 133 9.56 18.39 -3.84
C ALA A 133 8.43 17.42 -4.20
N TYR A 134 8.72 16.14 -4.42
CA TYR A 134 7.71 15.08 -4.50
C TYR A 134 6.79 15.02 -3.27
N SER A 135 7.35 14.99 -2.05
CA SER A 135 6.56 14.97 -0.83
C SER A 135 5.71 16.22 -0.65
N ASN A 136 6.28 17.39 -0.95
CA ASN A 136 5.55 18.65 -0.88
C ASN A 136 4.37 18.67 -1.86
N GLU A 137 4.59 18.17 -3.07
CA GLU A 137 3.53 18.05 -4.07
C GLU A 137 2.47 17.02 -3.68
N ALA A 138 2.89 15.87 -3.17
CA ALA A 138 1.98 14.86 -2.65
C ALA A 138 1.12 15.41 -1.52
N LYS A 139 1.68 16.19 -0.58
CA LYS A 139 0.92 16.86 0.51
C LYS A 139 -0.09 17.86 -0.04
N ARG A 140 0.30 18.64 -1.05
CA ARG A 140 -0.60 19.60 -1.72
C ARG A 140 -1.80 18.87 -2.34
N LEU A 141 -1.54 17.82 -3.12
CA LEU A 141 -2.57 16.98 -3.73
C LEU A 141 -3.44 16.29 -2.68
N LYS A 142 -2.83 15.78 -1.60
CA LYS A 142 -3.54 15.19 -0.46
C LYS A 142 -4.58 16.15 0.12
N SER A 143 -4.19 17.42 0.31
CA SER A 143 -5.10 18.45 0.81
C SER A 143 -6.17 18.85 -0.21
N GLU A 144 -5.81 19.00 -1.48
CA GLU A 144 -6.78 19.36 -2.53
C GLU A 144 -7.83 18.27 -2.77
N LEU A 145 -7.45 17.00 -2.59
CA LEU A 145 -8.34 15.85 -2.69
C LEU A 145 -9.16 15.62 -1.42
N GLY A 146 -8.88 16.35 -0.31
CA GLY A 146 -9.60 16.21 0.96
C GLY A 146 -9.38 14.86 1.66
N ILE A 147 -8.16 14.32 1.57
CA ILE A 147 -7.79 12.99 2.10
C ILE A 147 -6.79 13.07 3.25
N GLU A 148 -6.74 14.19 3.98
CA GLU A 148 -5.69 14.50 4.97
C GLU A 148 -5.57 13.48 6.11
N ASN A 149 -6.70 12.85 6.45
CA ASN A 149 -6.80 11.87 7.53
C ASN A 149 -6.39 10.44 7.12
N PHE A 150 -6.05 10.22 5.85
CA PHE A 150 -5.73 8.91 5.30
C PHE A 150 -4.28 8.80 4.87
#